data_AF-A0A8S3IQB5-F1
#
_entry.id   AF-A0A8S3IQB5-F1
#
_cell.length_a   1.000
_cell.length_b   1.000
_cell.length_c   1.000
_cell.angle_alpha   90.00
_cell.angle_beta   90.00
_cell.angle_gamma   90.00
#
_symmetry.space_group_name_H-M   'P 1'
#
loop_
_entity.id
_entity.type
_entity.pdbx_description
1 polymer ?
#
loop_
_entity_poly.entity_id
_entity_poly.type
_entity_poly.pdbx_seq_one_letter_code
_entity_poly.pdbx_strand_id
1 'polypeptide(L)' 'MEDLYVCKDLLIRLFNLIDQDHSGFISLNEFSDVLKLLLYDGNDTDGVNEANIAELSSAMDLDKNGRIDINEFL' A
#
# COMPACT_ATOMS: atom_id res chain seq x y z
N MET A 1 -23.72 8.36 -7.69
CA MET A 1 -23.35 7.62 -6.45
C MET A 1 -22.84 6.26 -6.90
N GLU A 2 -21.80 6.24 -7.72
CA GLU A 2 -21.32 5.04 -8.44
C GLU A 2 -19.78 4.97 -8.41
N ASP A 3 -19.10 6.12 -8.32
CA ASP A 3 -17.62 6.18 -8.27
C ASP A 3 -17.03 5.59 -6.98
N LEU A 4 -17.75 5.64 -5.86
CA LEU A 4 -17.26 5.11 -4.58
C LEU A 4 -17.18 3.57 -4.56
N TYR A 5 -18.05 2.89 -5.31
CA TYR A 5 -18.10 1.42 -5.32
C TYR A 5 -17.05 0.80 -6.25
N VAL A 6 -16.75 1.48 -7.37
CA VAL A 6 -15.67 1.08 -8.29
C VAL A 6 -14.30 1.25 -7.63
N CYS A 7 -14.10 2.36 -6.90
CA CYS A 7 -12.87 2.54 -6.11
C CYS A 7 -12.71 1.45 -5.05
N LYS A 8 -13.81 1.00 -4.43
CA LYS A 8 -13.77 -0.05 -3.39
C LYS A 8 -13.28 -1.40 -3.94
N ASP A 9 -13.78 -1.84 -5.08
CA ASP A 9 -13.39 -3.13 -5.67
C ASP A 9 -11.93 -3.11 -6.14
N LEU A 10 -11.46 -1.98 -6.68
CA LEU A 10 -10.07 -1.78 -7.07
C LEU A 10 -9.13 -1.77 -5.85
N LEU A 11 -9.52 -1.09 -4.77
CA LEU A 11 -8.74 -1.06 -3.52
C LEU A 11 -8.63 -2.45 -2.90
N ILE A 12 -9.71 -3.23 -2.89
CA ILE A 12 -9.68 -4.62 -2.40
C ILE A 12 -8.76 -5.50 -3.25
N ARG A 13 -8.79 -5.34 -4.58
CA ARG A 13 -7.89 -6.09 -5.47
C ARG A 13 -6.44 -5.70 -5.29
N LEU A 14 -6.16 -4.40 -5.12
CA LEU A 14 -4.83 -3.90 -4.84
C LEU A 14 -4.33 -4.40 -3.49
N PHE A 15 -5.20 -4.38 -2.46
CA PHE A 15 -4.90 -4.91 -1.14
C PHE A 15 -4.49 -6.39 -1.22
N ASN A 16 -5.30 -7.23 -1.88
CA ASN A 16 -5.00 -8.65 -2.06
C ASN A 16 -3.76 -8.91 -2.95
N LEU A 17 -3.36 -7.95 -3.78
CA LEU A 17 -2.14 -8.05 -4.58
C LEU A 17 -0.90 -7.75 -3.73
N ILE A 18 -1.03 -6.85 -2.75
CA ILE A 18 0.04 -6.47 -1.83
C ILE A 18 0.19 -7.49 -0.71
N ASP A 19 -0.92 -7.92 -0.11
CA ASP A 19 -1.01 -8.96 0.94
C ASP A 19 -0.66 -10.34 0.36
N GLN A 20 0.64 -10.61 0.27
CA GLN A 20 1.20 -11.82 -0.32
C GLN A 20 1.01 -13.03 0.60
N ASP A 21 1.04 -12.79 1.91
CA ASP A 21 0.83 -13.84 2.90
C ASP A 21 -0.65 -14.10 3.22
N HIS A 22 -1.57 -13.29 2.66
CA HIS A 22 -3.01 -13.35 2.88
C HIS A 22 -3.38 -13.27 4.36
N SER A 23 -2.59 -12.53 5.14
CA SER A 23 -2.83 -12.33 6.57
C SER A 23 -4.02 -11.41 6.84
N GLY A 24 -4.49 -10.67 5.82
CA GLY A 24 -5.51 -9.63 5.97
C GLY A 24 -4.94 -8.30 6.46
N PHE A 25 -3.61 -8.18 6.49
CA PHE A 25 -2.88 -6.96 6.86
C PHE A 25 -1.72 -6.77 5.89
N ILE A 26 -1.51 -5.55 5.41
CA ILE A 26 -0.33 -5.22 4.64
C ILE A 26 0.79 -4.88 5.60
N SER A 27 1.84 -5.69 5.62
CA SER A 27 3.06 -5.35 6.35
C SER A 27 3.85 -4.24 5.64
N LEU A 28 4.69 -3.53 6.40
CA LEU A 28 5.62 -2.53 5.85
C LEU A 28 6.50 -3.11 4.73
N ASN A 29 6.90 -4.38 4.85
CA ASN A 29 7.71 -5.05 3.85
C ASN A 29 6.93 -5.26 2.55
N GLU A 30 5.71 -5.79 2.63
CA GLU A 30 4.85 -6.00 1.46
C GLU A 30 4.50 -4.68 0.78
N PHE A 31 4.18 -3.65 1.58
CA PHE A 31 3.92 -2.31 1.07
C PHE A 31 5.14 -1.72 0.36
N SER A 32 6.33 -1.85 0.97
CA SER A 32 7.59 -1.43 0.39
C SER A 32 7.86 -2.14 -0.94
N ASP A 33 7.68 -3.45 -0.99
CA ASP A 33 7.97 -4.25 -2.18
C ASP A 33 7.05 -3.90 -3.35
N VAL A 34 5.77 -3.68 -3.08
CA VAL A 34 4.82 -3.24 -4.12
C VAL A 34 5.04 -1.79 -4.53
N LEU A 35 5.32 -0.88 -3.59
CA LEU A 35 5.65 0.50 -3.95
C LEU A 35 6.93 0.58 -4.77
N LYS A 36 7.95 -0.22 -4.42
CA LYS A 36 9.16 -0.36 -5.23
C LYS A 36 8.81 -0.81 -6.65
N LEU A 37 7.88 -1.76 -6.83
CA LEU A 37 7.41 -2.24 -8.14
C LEU A 37 6.58 -1.22 -8.93
N LEU A 38 5.64 -0.53 -8.28
CA LEU A 38 4.72 0.44 -8.90
C LEU A 38 5.43 1.75 -9.26
N LEU A 39 6.36 2.18 -8.42
CA LEU A 39 7.12 3.40 -8.60
C LEU A 39 8.45 3.16 -9.36
N TYR A 40 8.80 1.91 -9.67
CA TYR A 40 9.85 1.58 -10.65
C TYR A 40 9.38 1.90 -12.08
N ASP A 41 9.12 3.17 -12.37
CA ASP A 41 9.17 3.63 -13.75
C ASP A 41 10.67 3.76 -14.07
N GLY A 42 11.20 2.92 -14.97
CA GLY A 42 12.63 2.68 -15.22
C GLY A 42 13.48 3.89 -15.64
N ASN A 43 13.03 5.11 -15.39
CA ASN A 43 13.70 6.39 -15.61
C ASN A 43 14.18 7.09 -14.34
N ASP A 44 13.74 6.70 -13.13
CA ASP A 44 14.10 7.41 -11.91
C ASP A 44 14.33 6.48 -10.71
N THR A 45 15.57 6.00 -10.57
CA THR A 45 15.99 5.16 -9.45
C THR A 45 16.21 5.95 -8.15
N ASP A 46 16.13 7.29 -8.19
CA ASP A 46 16.38 8.18 -7.05
C ASP A 46 15.09 8.54 -6.28
N GLY A 47 13.91 8.25 -6.84
CA GLY A 47 12.62 8.72 -6.31
C GLY A 47 11.99 7.86 -5.21
N VAL A 48 12.35 6.59 -5.10
CA VAL A 48 11.80 5.67 -4.10
C VAL A 48 12.77 5.53 -2.94
N ASN A 49 12.96 6.62 -2.20
CA ASN A 49 13.71 6.58 -0.95
C ASN A 49 12.89 5.76 0.06
N GLU A 50 13.52 4.82 0.76
CA GLU A 50 12.87 4.04 1.83
C GLU A 50 12.25 4.94 2.90
N ALA A 51 12.78 6.16 3.07
CA ALA A 51 12.17 7.20 3.88
C ALA A 51 10.76 7.61 3.39
N ASN A 52 10.55 7.75 2.08
CA ASN A 52 9.25 8.10 1.52
C ASN A 52 8.25 6.96 1.66
N ILE A 53 8.71 5.71 1.51
CA ILE A 53 7.89 4.52 1.77
C ILE A 53 7.47 4.49 3.23
N ALA A 54 8.40 4.74 4.15
CA ALA A 54 8.13 4.77 5.59
C ALA A 54 7.20 5.92 6.00
N GLU A 55 7.32 7.09 5.38
CA GLU A 55 6.37 8.19 5.60
C GLU A 55 4.99 7.86 5.04
N LEU A 56 4.90 7.28 3.83
CA LEU A 56 3.63 6.87 3.23
C LEU A 56 2.94 5.79 4.05
N SER A 57 3.68 4.78 4.48
CA SER A 57 3.11 3.72 5.31
C SER A 57 2.67 4.23 6.67
N SER A 58 3.46 5.09 7.32
CA SER A 58 3.11 5.73 8.59
C SER A 58 1.91 6.69 8.47
N ALA A 59 1.70 7.29 7.29
CA ALA A 59 0.53 8.09 7.00
C ALA A 59 -0.74 7.26 6.78
N MET A 60 -0.60 6.01 6.31
CA MET A 60 -1.71 5.06 6.11
C MET A 60 -2.02 4.24 7.37
N ASP A 61 -1.03 3.96 8.21
CA ASP A 61 -1.14 3.29 9.52
C ASP A 61 -1.73 4.25 10.57
N LEU A 62 -3.06 4.33 10.60
CA LEU A 62 -3.81 5.28 11.42
C LEU A 62 -3.78 4.90 12.89
N ASP A 63 -3.79 3.60 13.19
CA ASP A 63 -3.74 3.07 14.55
C ASP A 63 -2.30 2.89 15.09
N LYS A 64 -1.29 3.02 14.21
CA LYS A 64 0.15 2.91 14.50
C LYS A 64 0.55 1.52 14.97
N ASN A 65 -0.13 0.48 14.49
CA ASN A 65 0.18 -0.91 14.80
C ASN A 65 1.38 -1.45 13.98
N GLY A 66 1.88 -0.68 13.01
CA GLY A 66 3.00 -1.04 12.13
C GLY A 66 2.60 -1.85 10.90
N ARG A 67 1.30 -1.93 10.61
CA ARG A 67 0.68 -2.67 9.51
C ARG A 67 -0.52 -1.86 9.04
N ILE A 68 -0.90 -2.03 7.79
CA ILE A 68 -2.07 -1.34 7.22
C ILE A 68 -3.18 -2.37 7.06
N ASP A 69 -4.28 -2.17 7.77
CA ASP A 69 -5.48 -2.99 7.61
C ASP A 69 -6.36 -2.50 6.45
N ILE A 70 -7.30 -3.34 6.01
CA ILE A 70 -8.18 -3.00 4.88
C ILE A 70 -9.10 -1.79 5.15
N ASN A 71 -9.41 -1.51 6.42
CA ASN A 71 -10.19 -0.33 6.81
C ASN A 71 -9.34 0.93 6.80
N GLU A 72 -8.05 0.83 7.12
CA GLU A 72 -7.08 1.92 7.00
C GLU A 72 -6.75 2.22 5.53
N PHE A 73 -6.88 1.23 4.66
CA PHE A 73 -6.71 1.36 3.21
C PHE A 73 -7.94 1.93 2.47
N LEU A 74 -9.10 2.04 3.15
CA LEU A 74 -10.41 2.45 2.59
C LEU A 74 -10.82 3.87 3.02
#